data_AF-A0A7J9KUT7-F1
#
_entry.id   AF-A0A7J9KUT7-F1
#
_cell.length_a   1.000
_cell.length_b   1.000
_cell.length_c   1.000
_cell.angle_alpha   90.00
_cell.angle_beta   90.00
_cell.angle_gamma   90.00
#
_symmetry.space_group_name_H-M   'P 1'
#
loop_
_entity.id
_entity.type
_entity.pdbx_description
1 polymer ?
#
loop_
_entity_poly.entity_id
_entity_poly.type
_entity_poly.pdbx_seq_one_letter_code
_entity_poly.pdbx_strand_id
1 'polypeptide(L)'
;AAPKPKPKVEDGVFGTSGGIGFTKQNELFVGRVAMIGFAASLLGEAITGKGILAQLNLETGIPIYEAEPLLLFFILFTLLGAIGALGDRGQFVDDPPTGIEGAVIPPGKGIRGALGLKEGGPLFGFTKANELFVGRLAQLGIAFSLIGEIITGKGALAQLNIETGIPISDIEPLVLFNVAFFFFAAINPGTGKFVTDEAEED
;
A
#
# COMPACT_ATOMS: atom_id res chain seq x y z
N ALA A 1 -31.81 30.81 -13.30
CA ALA A 1 -30.34 30.97 -13.23
C ALA A 1 -29.71 29.91 -14.12
N ALA A 2 -28.69 30.25 -14.92
CA ALA A 2 -27.95 29.23 -15.66
C ALA A 2 -27.22 28.30 -14.67
N PRO A 3 -27.14 26.99 -14.92
CA PRO A 3 -26.40 26.08 -14.06
C PRO A 3 -24.93 26.52 -14.02
N LYS A 4 -24.33 26.52 -12.82
CA LYS A 4 -22.90 26.82 -12.67
C LYS A 4 -22.09 25.82 -13.50
N PRO A 5 -21.07 26.25 -14.25
CA PRO A 5 -20.21 25.33 -14.99
C PRO A 5 -19.57 24.33 -14.03
N LYS A 6 -19.63 23.03 -14.37
CA LYS A 6 -19.03 21.95 -13.57
C LYS A 6 -17.52 22.24 -13.39
N PRO A 7 -16.97 22.17 -12.17
CA PRO A 7 -15.53 22.32 -11.96
C PRO A 7 -14.78 21.22 -12.72
N LYS A 8 -13.77 21.58 -13.50
CA LYS A 8 -12.83 20.61 -14.07
C LYS A 8 -11.76 20.33 -13.03
N VAL A 9 -11.73 19.11 -12.51
CA VAL A 9 -10.69 18.66 -11.57
C VAL A 9 -9.53 18.07 -12.39
N GLU A 10 -8.29 18.39 -12.01
CA GLU A 10 -7.05 17.95 -12.67
C GLU A 10 -6.43 16.78 -11.92
N ASP A 11 -7.16 15.67 -11.85
CA ASP A 11 -6.82 14.47 -11.05
C ASP A 11 -6.74 13.17 -11.86
N GLY A 12 -6.88 13.25 -13.19
CA GLY A 12 -6.70 12.13 -14.09
C GLY A 12 -5.25 11.73 -14.30
N VAL A 13 -5.01 10.81 -15.24
CA VAL A 13 -3.66 10.36 -15.61
C VAL A 13 -2.77 11.55 -15.94
N PHE A 14 -1.60 11.62 -15.32
CA PHE A 14 -0.66 12.76 -15.38
C PHE A 14 -1.29 14.14 -15.14
N GLY A 15 -2.34 14.24 -14.33
CA GLY A 15 -3.03 15.50 -13.99
C GLY A 15 -4.02 15.98 -15.05
N THR A 16 -4.42 15.13 -16.01
CA THR A 16 -5.41 15.51 -17.02
C THR A 16 -6.80 15.65 -16.42
N SER A 17 -7.61 16.58 -16.93
CA SER A 17 -9.02 16.77 -16.50
C SER A 17 -10.04 16.00 -17.36
N GLY A 18 -9.57 15.01 -18.13
CA GLY A 18 -10.38 14.26 -19.09
C GLY A 18 -11.19 13.10 -18.50
N GLY A 19 -11.17 12.90 -17.17
CA GLY A 19 -11.83 11.76 -16.52
C GLY A 19 -11.15 10.40 -16.82
N ILE A 20 -9.92 10.41 -17.35
CA ILE A 20 -9.15 9.22 -17.72
C ILE A 20 -8.14 8.91 -16.59
N GLY A 21 -7.90 7.63 -16.33
CA GLY A 21 -6.96 7.17 -15.31
C GLY A 21 -7.65 6.56 -14.10
N PHE A 22 -6.85 6.14 -13.13
CA PHE A 22 -7.30 5.52 -11.90
C PHE A 22 -8.17 6.46 -11.06
N THR A 23 -9.15 5.86 -10.39
CA THR A 23 -9.78 6.46 -9.21
C THR A 23 -8.99 6.10 -7.96
N LYS A 24 -9.22 6.82 -6.86
CA LYS A 24 -8.66 6.45 -5.55
C LYS A 24 -9.03 5.03 -5.11
N GLN A 25 -10.16 4.47 -5.57
CA GLN A 25 -10.49 3.06 -5.33
C GLN A 25 -9.56 2.11 -6.08
N ASN A 26 -9.21 2.43 -7.33
CA ASN A 26 -8.25 1.63 -8.10
C ASN A 26 -6.87 1.68 -7.44
N GLU A 27 -6.39 2.86 -7.05
CA GLU A 27 -5.11 2.99 -6.35
C GLU A 27 -5.11 2.26 -5.01
N LEU A 28 -6.20 2.34 -4.24
CA LEU A 28 -6.32 1.60 -2.97
C LEU A 28 -6.20 0.08 -3.21
N PHE A 29 -6.84 -0.44 -4.26
CA PHE A 29 -6.71 -1.85 -4.62
C PHE A 29 -5.28 -2.23 -5.01
N VAL A 30 -4.64 -1.44 -5.88
CA VAL A 30 -3.24 -1.67 -6.29
C VAL A 30 -2.31 -1.57 -5.08
N GLY A 31 -2.55 -0.64 -4.16
CA GLY A 31 -1.84 -0.52 -2.90
C GLY A 31 -1.97 -1.77 -2.03
N ARG A 32 -3.16 -2.38 -1.92
CA ARG A 32 -3.36 -3.66 -1.21
C ARG A 32 -2.57 -4.81 -1.85
N VAL A 33 -2.54 -4.87 -3.17
CA VAL A 33 -1.74 -5.87 -3.90
C VAL A 33 -0.24 -5.66 -3.60
N ALA A 34 0.23 -4.41 -3.59
CA ALA A 34 1.61 -4.09 -3.24
C ALA A 34 1.95 -4.42 -1.78
N MET A 35 1.03 -4.17 -0.84
CA MET A 35 1.19 -4.57 0.57
C MET A 35 1.38 -6.08 0.70
N ILE A 36 0.54 -6.88 0.03
CA ILE A 36 0.64 -8.35 0.06
C ILE A 36 1.93 -8.80 -0.62
N GLY A 37 2.24 -8.26 -1.80
CA GLY A 37 3.45 -8.60 -2.54
C GLY A 37 4.72 -8.31 -1.76
N PHE A 38 4.78 -7.16 -1.09
CA PHE A 38 5.93 -6.78 -0.27
C PHE A 38 6.06 -7.64 0.99
N ALA A 39 4.94 -7.88 1.69
CA ALA A 39 4.92 -8.78 2.84
C ALA A 39 5.36 -10.21 2.47
N ALA A 40 4.88 -10.73 1.33
CA ALA A 40 5.26 -12.05 0.82
C ALA A 40 6.73 -12.10 0.41
N SER A 41 7.27 -11.03 -0.19
CA SER A 41 8.70 -10.92 -0.51
C SER A 41 9.57 -11.04 0.74
N LEU A 42 9.26 -10.25 1.78
CA LEU A 42 10.01 -10.25 3.04
C LEU A 42 9.91 -11.59 3.77
N LEU A 43 8.69 -12.15 3.87
CA LEU A 43 8.47 -13.43 4.54
C LEU A 43 9.13 -14.60 3.78
N GLY A 44 9.00 -14.62 2.45
CA GLY A 44 9.62 -15.63 1.61
C GLY A 44 11.13 -15.62 1.74
N GLU A 45 11.76 -14.43 1.75
CA GLU A 45 13.20 -14.31 1.97
C GLU A 45 13.62 -14.73 3.38
N ALA A 46 12.87 -14.34 4.42
CA ALA A 46 13.15 -14.77 5.79
C ALA A 46 13.12 -16.30 5.96
N ILE A 47 12.22 -16.99 5.24
CA ILE A 47 12.09 -18.46 5.31
C ILE A 47 13.13 -19.16 4.44
N THR A 48 13.39 -18.65 3.23
CA THR A 48 14.19 -19.36 2.21
C THR A 48 15.62 -18.89 2.09
N GLY A 49 15.94 -17.70 2.63
CA GLY A 49 17.20 -17.00 2.43
C GLY A 49 17.40 -16.45 1.00
N LYS A 50 16.37 -16.48 0.16
CA LYS A 50 16.42 -16.01 -1.24
C LYS A 50 15.49 -14.83 -1.46
N GLY A 51 15.97 -13.80 -2.16
CA GLY A 51 15.12 -12.70 -2.61
C GLY A 51 13.98 -13.17 -3.53
N ILE A 52 12.98 -12.32 -3.73
CA ILE A 52 11.76 -12.69 -4.45
C ILE A 52 12.02 -12.93 -5.94
N LEU A 53 12.92 -12.17 -6.55
CA LEU A 53 13.27 -12.36 -7.96
C LEU A 53 13.99 -13.69 -8.16
N ALA A 54 14.91 -14.03 -7.24
CA ALA A 54 15.57 -15.33 -7.24
C ALA A 54 14.58 -16.50 -7.05
N GLN A 55 13.54 -16.33 -6.21
CA GLN A 55 12.48 -17.33 -6.06
C GLN A 55 11.60 -17.49 -7.31
N LEU A 56 11.45 -16.42 -8.10
CA LEU A 56 10.73 -16.42 -9.38
C LEU A 56 11.61 -16.87 -10.57
N ASN A 57 12.85 -17.31 -10.32
CA ASN A 57 13.84 -17.68 -11.34
C ASN A 57 14.21 -16.55 -12.30
N LEU A 58 14.20 -15.30 -11.82
CA LEU A 58 14.65 -14.15 -12.57
C LEU A 58 16.13 -13.86 -12.29
N GLU A 59 16.83 -13.33 -13.30
CA GLU A 59 18.24 -12.95 -13.16
C GLU A 59 18.40 -11.76 -12.20
N THR A 60 19.44 -11.81 -11.38
CA THR A 60 19.74 -10.81 -10.34
C THR A 60 21.25 -10.59 -10.27
N GLY A 61 21.69 -9.46 -9.72
CA GLY A 61 23.11 -9.06 -9.75
C GLY A 61 23.57 -8.58 -11.13
N ILE A 62 22.64 -8.05 -11.94
CA ILE A 62 22.85 -7.59 -13.31
C ILE A 62 22.53 -6.09 -13.43
N PRO A 63 23.10 -5.39 -14.42
CA PRO A 63 22.68 -4.03 -14.73
C PRO A 63 21.18 -3.95 -15.07
N ILE A 64 20.51 -2.85 -14.67
CA ILE A 64 19.06 -2.68 -14.88
C ILE A 64 18.64 -2.85 -16.34
N TYR A 65 19.48 -2.44 -17.31
CA TYR A 65 19.15 -2.52 -18.74
C TYR A 65 19.19 -3.95 -19.30
N GLU A 66 19.72 -4.91 -18.54
CA GLU A 66 19.71 -6.34 -18.87
C GLU A 66 18.52 -7.06 -18.23
N ALA A 67 17.86 -6.44 -17.26
CA ALA A 67 16.73 -7.05 -16.57
C ALA A 67 15.50 -7.20 -17.47
N GLU A 68 14.67 -8.19 -17.13
CA GLU A 68 13.43 -8.51 -17.86
C GLU A 68 12.53 -7.28 -18.07
N PRO A 69 12.18 -6.92 -19.33
CA PRO A 69 11.40 -5.72 -19.61
C PRO A 69 10.05 -5.66 -18.89
N LEU A 70 9.40 -6.81 -18.67
CA LEU A 70 8.13 -6.88 -17.95
C LEU A 70 8.29 -6.53 -16.47
N LEU A 71 9.42 -6.92 -15.85
CA LEU A 71 9.76 -6.54 -14.49
C LEU A 71 10.02 -5.02 -14.40
N LEU A 72 10.75 -4.46 -15.36
CA LEU A 72 10.99 -3.01 -15.42
C LEU A 72 9.69 -2.22 -15.60
N PHE A 73 8.77 -2.72 -16.43
CA PHE A 73 7.45 -2.14 -16.58
C PHE A 73 6.64 -2.23 -15.28
N PHE A 74 6.68 -3.37 -14.57
CA PHE A 74 6.02 -3.52 -13.28
C PHE A 74 6.56 -2.51 -12.24
N ILE A 75 7.88 -2.32 -12.18
CA ILE A 75 8.52 -1.33 -11.30
C ILE A 75 8.07 0.09 -11.67
N LEU A 76 8.11 0.45 -12.95
CA LEU A 76 7.66 1.76 -13.43
C LEU A 76 6.18 2.01 -13.09
N PHE A 77 5.32 1.04 -13.39
CA PHE A 77 3.89 1.10 -13.05
C PHE A 77 3.69 1.31 -11.55
N THR A 78 4.42 0.57 -10.72
CA THR A 78 4.33 0.65 -9.26
C THR A 78 4.75 2.03 -8.75
N LEU A 79 5.84 2.60 -9.27
CA LEU A 79 6.32 3.94 -8.92
C LEU A 79 5.35 5.03 -9.37
N LEU A 80 4.84 4.96 -10.60
CA LEU A 80 3.84 5.91 -11.11
C LEU A 80 2.53 5.84 -10.32
N GLY A 81 2.10 4.64 -9.93
CA GLY A 81 0.95 4.44 -9.05
C GLY A 81 1.19 5.01 -7.65
N ALA A 82 2.39 4.84 -7.08
CA ALA A 82 2.73 5.35 -5.75
C ALA A 82 2.62 6.88 -5.64
N ILE A 83 2.89 7.60 -6.73
CA ILE A 83 2.80 9.07 -6.79
C ILE A 83 1.45 9.57 -7.36
N GLY A 84 0.50 8.68 -7.66
CA GLY A 84 -0.81 9.05 -8.24
C GLY A 84 -0.76 9.48 -9.70
N ALA A 85 0.37 9.28 -10.41
CA ALA A 85 0.51 9.69 -11.81
C ALA A 85 -0.38 8.89 -12.77
N LEU A 86 -0.84 7.70 -12.37
CA LEU A 86 -1.80 6.90 -13.11
C LEU A 86 -3.26 7.39 -12.98
N GLY A 87 -3.48 8.45 -12.17
CA GLY A 87 -4.77 9.02 -11.82
C GLY A 87 -5.06 8.88 -10.32
N ASP A 88 -5.65 9.91 -9.73
CA ASP A 88 -6.00 10.03 -8.30
C ASP A 88 -7.45 10.53 -8.14
N ARG A 89 -8.31 10.13 -9.08
CA ARG A 89 -9.67 10.70 -9.23
C ARG A 89 -10.60 10.38 -8.07
N GLY A 90 -11.49 11.30 -7.75
CA GLY A 90 -12.46 11.23 -6.66
C GLY A 90 -11.82 11.44 -5.29
N GLN A 91 -12.62 11.33 -4.24
CA GLN A 91 -12.16 11.60 -2.87
C GLN A 91 -12.65 10.54 -1.89
N PHE A 92 -11.86 10.28 -0.86
CA PHE A 92 -12.34 9.56 0.32
C PHE A 92 -12.82 10.57 1.35
N VAL A 93 -14.06 10.43 1.78
CA VAL A 93 -14.64 11.24 2.87
C VAL A 93 -14.90 10.33 4.06
N ASP A 94 -14.58 10.82 5.24
CA ASP A 94 -14.79 10.09 6.48
C ASP A 94 -16.28 9.91 6.76
N ASP A 95 -16.62 8.78 7.40
CA ASP A 95 -17.97 8.57 7.90
C ASP A 95 -18.27 9.61 9.00
N PRO A 96 -19.52 10.10 9.11
CA PRO A 96 -19.91 10.98 10.20
C PRO A 96 -19.55 10.32 11.54
N PRO A 97 -19.00 11.04 12.52
CA PRO A 97 -18.66 10.44 13.80
C PRO A 97 -19.93 9.86 14.42
N THR A 98 -19.96 8.53 14.57
CA THR A 98 -20.88 7.88 15.51
C THR A 98 -20.56 8.48 16.87
N GLY A 99 -21.53 9.09 17.54
CA GLY A 99 -21.32 9.90 18.75
C GLY A 99 -20.66 9.17 19.93
N ILE A 100 -20.81 9.74 21.12
CA ILE A 100 -20.14 9.36 22.39
C ILE A 100 -20.24 7.85 22.74
N GLU A 101 -21.15 7.11 22.11
CA GLU A 101 -21.30 5.65 22.23
C GLU A 101 -20.05 4.84 21.83
N GLY A 102 -19.16 5.39 20.99
CA GLY A 102 -17.88 4.76 20.66
C GLY A 102 -16.77 4.91 21.72
N ALA A 103 -16.99 5.76 22.74
CA ALA A 103 -15.97 6.14 23.73
C ALA A 103 -16.11 5.43 25.08
N VAL A 104 -17.20 4.67 25.30
CA VAL A 104 -17.40 3.94 26.55
C VAL A 104 -16.94 2.49 26.38
N ILE A 105 -15.88 2.14 27.10
CA ILE A 105 -15.32 0.78 27.13
C ILE A 105 -15.97 0.06 28.33
N PRO A 106 -17.01 -0.78 28.15
CA PRO A 106 -17.56 -1.56 29.25
C PRO A 106 -16.54 -2.59 29.77
N PRO A 107 -16.51 -2.90 31.08
CA PRO A 107 -15.61 -3.90 31.65
C PRO A 107 -15.92 -5.32 31.14
N GLY A 108 -14.90 -6.09 30.72
CA GLY A 108 -15.03 -7.50 30.29
C GLY A 108 -14.66 -7.83 28.83
N LYS A 109 -13.85 -7.00 28.17
CA LYS A 109 -13.64 -7.05 26.70
C LYS A 109 -12.78 -8.21 26.17
N GLY A 110 -13.10 -8.63 24.95
CA GLY A 110 -12.42 -9.71 24.21
C GLY A 110 -11.04 -9.33 23.66
N ILE A 111 -10.39 -10.25 22.94
CA ILE A 111 -8.98 -10.17 22.48
C ILE A 111 -8.60 -8.81 21.86
N ARG A 112 -9.51 -8.17 21.10
CA ARG A 112 -9.26 -6.86 20.48
C ARG A 112 -9.09 -5.72 21.49
N GLY A 113 -9.95 -5.67 22.51
CA GLY A 113 -9.83 -4.68 23.59
C GLY A 113 -8.58 -4.89 24.45
N ALA A 114 -8.16 -6.15 24.63
CA ALA A 114 -6.92 -6.49 25.33
C ALA A 114 -5.65 -6.03 24.59
N LEU A 115 -5.73 -5.86 23.26
CA LEU A 115 -4.67 -5.32 22.42
C LEU A 115 -4.78 -3.79 22.19
N GLY A 116 -5.69 -3.11 22.89
CA GLY A 116 -5.91 -1.67 22.76
C GLY A 116 -6.62 -1.26 21.46
N LEU A 117 -7.23 -2.21 20.74
CA LEU A 117 -7.95 -1.96 19.49
C LEU A 117 -9.44 -1.74 19.74
N LYS A 118 -10.10 -0.98 18.85
CA LYS A 118 -11.56 -0.79 18.91
C LYS A 118 -12.26 -2.15 18.74
N GLU A 119 -13.28 -2.42 19.57
CA GLU A 119 -14.03 -3.69 19.48
C GLU A 119 -14.91 -3.78 18.21
N GLY A 120 -15.37 -2.64 17.70
CA GLY A 120 -16.08 -2.51 16.43
C GLY A 120 -15.33 -1.62 15.44
N GLY A 121 -15.50 -1.88 14.15
CA GLY A 121 -14.82 -1.16 13.06
C GLY A 121 -13.50 -1.80 12.62
N PRO A 122 -12.70 -1.09 11.80
CA PRO A 122 -11.45 -1.61 11.25
C PRO A 122 -10.44 -1.93 12.35
N LEU A 123 -9.67 -3.01 12.18
CA LEU A 123 -8.66 -3.49 13.12
C LEU A 123 -7.68 -2.40 13.59
N PHE A 124 -7.25 -1.52 12.68
CA PHE A 124 -6.32 -0.42 12.98
C PHE A 124 -6.97 0.96 13.11
N GLY A 125 -8.30 1.04 13.00
CA GLY A 125 -9.01 2.33 12.96
C GLY A 125 -8.64 3.23 11.77
N PHE A 126 -8.03 2.68 10.73
CA PHE A 126 -7.64 3.42 9.53
C PHE A 126 -8.86 3.90 8.73
N THR A 127 -8.77 5.13 8.21
CA THR A 127 -9.63 5.60 7.13
C THR A 127 -9.11 5.07 5.80
N LYS A 128 -9.95 5.08 4.75
CA LYS A 128 -9.51 4.71 3.39
C LYS A 128 -8.32 5.55 2.89
N ALA A 129 -8.21 6.80 3.33
CA ALA A 129 -7.06 7.65 3.00
C ALA A 129 -5.76 7.16 3.69
N ASN A 130 -5.83 6.71 4.95
CA ASN A 130 -4.68 6.11 5.61
C ASN A 130 -4.24 4.83 4.91
N GLU A 131 -5.19 3.97 4.53
CA GLU A 131 -4.88 2.74 3.80
C GLU A 131 -4.24 3.00 2.43
N LEU A 132 -4.74 4.01 1.70
CA LEU A 132 -4.17 4.43 0.43
C LEU A 132 -2.70 4.85 0.63
N PHE A 133 -2.42 5.63 1.67
CA PHE A 133 -1.06 6.05 2.00
C PHE A 133 -0.15 4.87 2.35
N VAL A 134 -0.62 3.93 3.18
CA VAL A 134 0.11 2.70 3.50
C VAL A 134 0.35 1.85 2.24
N GLY A 135 -0.62 1.79 1.34
CA GLY A 135 -0.48 1.17 0.03
C GLY A 135 0.63 1.81 -0.81
N ARG A 136 0.68 3.15 -0.88
CA ARG A 136 1.75 3.89 -1.57
C ARG A 136 3.13 3.65 -0.94
N LEU A 137 3.21 3.57 0.39
CA LEU A 137 4.46 3.19 1.07
C LEU A 137 4.90 1.78 0.70
N ALA A 138 3.97 0.82 0.66
CA ALA A 138 4.28 -0.54 0.22
C ALA A 138 4.73 -0.59 -1.24
N GLN A 139 4.11 0.19 -2.13
CA GLN A 139 4.52 0.33 -3.53
C GLN A 139 5.96 0.85 -3.65
N LEU A 140 6.33 1.88 -2.89
CA LEU A 140 7.71 2.37 -2.87
C LEU A 140 8.68 1.32 -2.31
N GLY A 141 8.29 0.66 -1.21
CA GLY A 141 9.07 -0.40 -0.57
C GLY A 141 9.41 -1.54 -1.53
N ILE A 142 8.38 -2.12 -2.18
CA ILE A 142 8.59 -3.21 -3.14
C ILE A 142 9.35 -2.73 -4.40
N ALA A 143 9.05 -1.55 -4.93
CA ALA A 143 9.73 -1.06 -6.13
C ALA A 143 11.24 -0.89 -5.89
N PHE A 144 11.62 -0.27 -4.77
CA PHE A 144 13.04 -0.09 -4.43
C PHE A 144 13.72 -1.38 -4.03
N SER A 145 13.04 -2.29 -3.33
CA SER A 145 13.65 -3.59 -3.01
C SER A 145 13.90 -4.43 -4.26
N LEU A 146 12.99 -4.40 -5.25
CA LEU A 146 13.19 -5.07 -6.54
C LEU A 146 14.33 -4.46 -7.34
N ILE A 147 14.42 -3.13 -7.41
CA ILE A 147 15.57 -2.45 -8.06
C ILE A 147 16.87 -2.86 -7.37
N GLY A 148 16.90 -2.84 -6.03
CA GLY A 148 18.05 -3.28 -5.26
C GLY A 148 18.43 -4.73 -5.54
N GLU A 149 17.45 -5.63 -5.64
CA GLU A 149 17.69 -7.05 -5.91
C GLU A 149 18.20 -7.28 -7.34
N ILE A 150 17.65 -6.57 -8.34
CA ILE A 150 18.16 -6.61 -9.73
C ILE A 150 19.65 -6.27 -9.76
N ILE A 151 20.06 -5.15 -9.14
CA ILE A 151 21.43 -4.64 -9.24
C ILE A 151 22.40 -5.43 -8.37
N THR A 152 21.99 -5.79 -7.15
CA THR A 152 22.90 -6.32 -6.13
C THR A 152 22.84 -7.83 -5.96
N GLY A 153 21.79 -8.48 -6.45
CA GLY A 153 21.54 -9.91 -6.21
C GLY A 153 21.04 -10.24 -4.79
N LYS A 154 20.73 -9.22 -3.98
CA LYS A 154 20.32 -9.38 -2.58
C LYS A 154 18.85 -9.04 -2.42
N GLY A 155 18.09 -9.89 -1.73
CA GLY A 155 16.69 -9.61 -1.45
C GLY A 155 16.48 -8.43 -0.48
N ALA A 156 15.22 -8.08 -0.26
CA ALA A 156 14.80 -6.97 0.59
C ALA A 156 15.31 -7.08 2.05
N LEU A 157 15.27 -8.27 2.65
CA LEU A 157 15.72 -8.49 4.03
C LEU A 157 17.25 -8.35 4.13
N ALA A 158 17.99 -8.92 3.20
CA ALA A 158 19.44 -8.76 3.12
C ALA A 158 19.84 -7.30 2.88
N GLN A 159 19.12 -6.57 2.02
CA GLN A 159 19.31 -5.13 1.83
C GLN A 159 19.09 -4.37 3.15
N LEU A 160 18.00 -4.63 3.87
CA LEU A 160 17.73 -3.98 5.16
C LEU A 160 18.85 -4.23 6.18
N ASN A 161 19.36 -5.46 6.28
CA ASN A 161 20.49 -5.78 7.15
C ASN A 161 21.76 -4.98 6.79
N ILE A 162 22.07 -4.85 5.51
CA ILE A 162 23.25 -4.11 5.03
C ILE A 162 23.11 -2.61 5.27
N GLU A 163 21.97 -2.03 4.91
CA GLU A 163 21.76 -0.57 4.94
C GLU A 163 21.56 -0.05 6.38
N THR A 164 20.96 -0.86 7.27
CA THR A 164 20.78 -0.47 8.68
C THR A 164 21.96 -0.85 9.56
N GLY A 165 22.77 -1.82 9.15
CA GLY A 165 23.82 -2.43 9.97
C GLY A 165 23.31 -3.28 11.14
N ILE A 166 22.00 -3.50 11.25
CA ILE A 166 21.37 -4.29 12.32
C ILE A 166 21.46 -5.77 11.94
N PRO A 167 22.00 -6.66 12.81
CA PRO A 167 22.05 -8.10 12.55
C PRO A 167 20.69 -8.69 12.18
N ILE A 168 20.68 -9.70 11.29
CA ILE A 168 19.42 -10.32 10.82
C ILE A 168 18.58 -10.86 11.98
N SER A 169 19.21 -11.45 13.01
CA SER A 169 18.50 -11.95 14.20
C SER A 169 17.68 -10.87 14.93
N ASP A 170 18.13 -9.61 14.84
CA ASP A 170 17.52 -8.49 15.54
C ASP A 170 16.51 -7.78 14.64
N ILE A 171 16.68 -7.87 13.31
CA ILE A 171 15.76 -7.29 12.33
C ILE A 171 14.56 -8.20 12.03
N GLU A 172 14.72 -9.52 12.14
CA GLU A 172 13.68 -10.52 11.85
C GLU A 172 12.36 -10.27 12.60
N PRO A 173 12.34 -9.99 13.92
CA PRO A 173 11.10 -9.70 14.63
C PRO A 173 10.40 -8.43 14.11
N LEU A 174 11.17 -7.39 13.78
CA LEU A 174 10.66 -6.13 13.24
C LEU A 174 10.09 -6.33 11.83
N VAL A 175 10.73 -7.16 11.03
CA VAL A 175 10.28 -7.51 9.69
C VAL A 175 9.02 -8.38 9.76
N LEU A 176 8.96 -9.36 10.66
CA LEU A 176 7.77 -10.17 10.86
C LEU A 176 6.58 -9.33 11.33
N PHE A 177 6.82 -8.34 12.20
CA PHE A 177 5.80 -7.36 12.56
C PHE A 177 5.32 -6.55 11.35
N ASN A 178 6.23 -6.08 10.48
CA ASN A 178 5.87 -5.39 9.24
C ASN A 178 5.06 -6.28 8.29
N VAL A 179 5.44 -7.55 8.13
CA VAL A 179 4.70 -8.55 7.34
C VAL A 179 3.27 -8.69 7.86
N ALA A 180 3.11 -8.88 9.17
CA ALA A 180 1.79 -8.97 9.78
C ALA A 180 0.99 -7.67 9.59
N PHE A 181 1.61 -6.51 9.82
CA PHE A 181 1.00 -5.21 9.63
C PHE A 181 0.47 -5.03 8.20
N PHE A 182 1.30 -5.24 7.18
CA PHE A 182 0.89 -5.11 5.78
C PHE A 182 -0.18 -6.12 5.38
N PHE A 183 -0.07 -7.37 5.84
CA PHE A 183 -1.09 -8.38 5.57
C PHE A 183 -2.46 -7.97 6.14
N PHE A 184 -2.50 -7.56 7.41
CA PHE A 184 -3.75 -7.11 8.03
C PHE A 184 -4.27 -5.80 7.41
N ALA A 185 -3.40 -4.84 7.06
CA ALA A 185 -3.80 -3.61 6.41
C ALA A 185 -4.35 -3.86 4.99
N ALA A 186 -3.83 -4.87 4.29
CA ALA A 186 -4.28 -5.24 2.96
C ALA A 186 -5.67 -5.89 2.93
N ILE A 187 -6.08 -6.60 3.99
CA ILE A 187 -7.38 -7.29 4.07
C ILE A 187 -8.44 -6.50 4.84
N ASN A 188 -8.04 -5.69 5.80
CA ASN A 188 -8.96 -4.91 6.61
C ASN A 188 -9.46 -3.70 5.79
N PRO A 189 -10.76 -3.46 5.66
CA PRO A 189 -11.28 -2.26 4.99
C PRO A 189 -11.28 -1.06 5.94
N GLY A 190 -10.84 0.09 5.45
CA GLY A 190 -10.84 1.35 6.19
C GLY A 190 -12.22 2.00 6.19
N THR A 191 -12.46 2.84 7.20
CA THR A 191 -13.69 3.65 7.29
C THR A 191 -13.73 4.76 6.25
N GLY A 192 -14.91 5.30 6.00
CA GLY A 192 -15.17 6.32 5.00
C GLY A 192 -15.67 5.76 3.67
N LYS A 193 -16.16 6.65 2.82
CA LYS A 193 -16.75 6.33 1.52
C LYS A 193 -16.01 7.05 0.39
N PHE A 194 -16.01 6.42 -0.77
CA PHE A 194 -15.55 7.04 -2.00
C PHE A 194 -16.65 7.94 -2.56
N VAL A 195 -16.28 9.13 -3.01
CA VAL A 195 -17.16 10.08 -3.67
C VAL A 195 -16.52 10.45 -5.01
N THR A 196 -17.27 10.34 -6.09
CA THR A 196 -16.84 10.76 -7.42
C THR A 196 -16.84 12.29 -7.52
N ASP A 197 -16.01 12.83 -8.41
CA ASP A 197 -15.96 14.27 -8.68
C ASP A 197 -17.23 14.79 -9.36
N GLU A 198 -18.05 13.88 -9.87
CA GLU A 198 -19.41 14.14 -10.31
C GLU A 198 -20.35 14.05 -9.11
N ALA A 199 -21.05 15.15 -8.80
CA ALA A 199 -22.32 15.05 -8.09
C ALA A 199 -23.23 14.18 -8.96
N GLU A 200 -23.52 12.96 -8.48
CA GLU A 200 -24.45 12.03 -9.13
C GLU A 200 -25.73 12.78 -9.52
N GLU A 201 -26.08 12.71 -10.80
CA GLU A 201 -27.34 13.20 -11.34
C GLU A 201 -28.47 12.28 -10.85
N ASP A 202 -29.40 12.82 -10.04
CA ASP A 202 -30.81 12.42 -10.03
C ASP A 202 -31.61 13.39 -10.92
#